data_AF-A0A2S7UZ41-F1
#
_entry.id   AF-A0A2S7UZ41-F1
#
_cell.length_a   1.000
_cell.length_b   1.000
_cell.length_c   1.000
_cell.angle_alpha   90.00
_cell.angle_beta   90.00
_cell.angle_gamma   90.00
#
_symmetry.space_group_name_H-M   'P 1'
#
loop_
_entity.id
_entity.type
_entity.pdbx_description
1 polymer ?
#
loop_
_entity_poly.entity_id
_entity_poly.type
_entity_poly.pdbx_seq_one_letter_code
_entity_poly.pdbx_strand_id
1 'polypeptide(L)'
;MNGNSDTEPNFVIINDTKELQSVRTLEEIEQTVKQSEEVVGDKYFNKIEIELIEKLRHKLRLFDPQGIYTFRDIEIGYGQSIIHLCSLLLSLSYITFYLYGLIVMTNPDEMVPGLGYVSDINVLDKLCFYFILIFTFSKIKKLTKVKVGKYSIRYKIALCANSLNRVLLDIFKLMILMFFITFTYTYTPDITPSILIKIYLNGVVGDTISFIEWLIIIIIVVRTLKPFGEGAAK
;
A
#
# COMPACT_ATOMS: atom_id res chain seq x y z
N MET A 1 56.82 -8.94 25.15
CA MET A 1 55.99 -9.72 24.20
C MET A 1 55.12 -8.74 23.45
N ASN A 2 55.15 -8.83 22.13
CA ASN A 2 54.54 -7.91 21.15
C ASN A 2 53.01 -7.95 21.17
N GLY A 3 52.40 -6.81 20.80
CA GLY A 3 50.99 -6.74 20.39
C GLY A 3 50.47 -5.31 20.24
N ASN A 4 51.06 -4.51 19.33
CA ASN A 4 50.45 -3.26 18.87
C ASN A 4 49.31 -3.55 17.89
N SER A 5 48.19 -2.83 18.00
CA SER A 5 47.38 -2.47 16.84
C SER A 5 46.85 -1.04 17.02
N ASP A 6 47.60 -0.10 16.44
CA ASP A 6 47.20 1.28 16.23
C ASP A 6 46.28 1.35 15.02
N THR A 7 45.06 1.88 15.18
CA THR A 7 44.30 2.51 14.08
C THR A 7 43.11 3.29 14.64
N GLU A 8 43.37 4.54 15.06
CA GLU A 8 42.34 5.57 15.15
C GLU A 8 42.07 6.15 13.74
N PRO A 9 40.82 6.54 13.42
CA PRO A 9 40.47 7.09 12.11
C PRO A 9 41.02 8.51 11.94
N ASN A 10 41.92 8.67 10.96
CA ASN A 10 42.54 9.94 10.61
C ASN A 10 41.59 10.77 9.72
N PHE A 11 40.87 11.72 10.31
CA PHE A 11 40.13 12.74 9.56
C PHE A 11 41.13 13.80 9.06
N VAL A 12 41.48 13.74 7.78
CA VAL A 12 42.22 14.84 7.14
C VAL A 12 41.27 16.02 6.98
N ILE A 13 41.43 17.02 7.85
CA ILE A 13 40.82 18.35 7.72
C ILE A 13 41.52 19.03 6.53
N ILE A 14 40.84 19.13 5.39
CA ILE A 14 41.31 19.96 4.27
C ILE A 14 40.82 21.38 4.53
N ASN A 15 41.63 22.16 5.25
CA ASN A 15 41.60 23.61 5.16
C ASN A 15 42.71 24.00 4.19
N ASP A 16 42.35 24.44 2.99
CA ASP A 16 43.10 25.51 2.30
C ASP A 16 42.27 26.07 1.15
N THR A 17 41.58 27.16 1.46
CA THR A 17 41.15 28.16 0.48
C THR A 17 42.37 29.01 0.12
N LYS A 18 42.96 28.77 -1.06
CA LYS A 18 43.59 29.80 -1.91
C LYS A 18 44.02 29.18 -3.25
N GLU A 19 43.24 29.54 -4.29
CA GLU A 19 43.66 29.88 -5.65
C GLU A 19 45.03 29.37 -6.15
N LEU A 20 45.07 28.48 -7.15
CA LEU A 20 45.18 28.80 -8.58
C LEU A 20 45.61 27.55 -9.38
N GLN A 21 44.77 27.14 -10.34
CA GLN A 21 45.09 26.46 -11.62
C GLN A 21 46.29 25.48 -11.67
N SER A 22 46.00 24.18 -11.64
CA SER A 22 46.79 23.19 -12.39
C SER A 22 45.85 22.37 -13.27
N VAL A 23 45.97 22.56 -14.58
CA VAL A 23 45.25 21.83 -15.62
C VAL A 23 45.56 20.33 -15.46
N ARG A 24 44.58 19.54 -15.01
CA ARG A 24 44.65 18.08 -15.13
C ARG A 24 44.61 17.75 -16.62
N THR A 25 45.63 17.06 -17.11
CA THR A 25 45.66 16.56 -18.49
C THR A 25 44.52 15.58 -18.71
N LEU A 26 43.90 15.62 -19.89
CA LEU A 26 42.80 14.73 -20.29
C LEU A 26 43.15 13.24 -20.11
N GLU A 27 44.43 12.89 -20.24
CA GLU A 27 44.96 11.54 -20.05
C GLU A 27 44.87 11.04 -18.60
N GLU A 28 45.06 11.91 -17.60
CA GLU A 28 44.93 11.54 -16.18
C GLU A 28 43.46 11.32 -15.79
N ILE A 29 42.54 12.09 -16.39
CA ILE A 29 41.10 11.91 -16.21
C ILE A 29 40.66 10.59 -16.86
N GLU A 30 41.12 10.30 -18.08
CA GLU A 30 40.81 9.03 -18.77
C GLU A 30 41.37 7.81 -18.03
N GLN A 31 42.56 7.88 -17.44
CA GLN A 31 43.11 6.76 -16.67
C GLN A 31 42.39 6.55 -15.34
N THR A 32 41.92 7.61 -14.68
CA THR A 32 41.11 7.52 -13.45
C THR A 32 39.70 6.97 -13.73
N VAL A 33 39.14 7.27 -14.92
CA VAL A 33 37.86 6.69 -15.38
C VAL A 33 38.04 5.21 -15.74
N LYS A 34 39.11 4.84 -16.46
CA LYS A 34 39.41 3.44 -16.81
C LYS A 34 39.71 2.56 -15.59
N GLN A 35 40.43 3.08 -14.60
CA GLN A 35 40.69 2.35 -13.35
C GLN A 35 39.46 2.25 -12.42
N SER A 36 38.49 3.16 -12.53
CA SER A 36 37.23 3.04 -11.77
C SER A 36 36.21 2.11 -12.45
N GLU A 37 36.32 1.90 -13.77
CA GLU A 37 35.57 0.88 -14.51
C GLU A 37 36.05 -0.55 -14.23
N GLU A 38 37.33 -0.76 -13.89
CA GLU A 38 37.90 -2.11 -13.72
C GLU A 38 37.69 -2.73 -12.32
N VAL A 39 37.27 -1.94 -11.32
CA VAL A 39 37.18 -2.39 -9.90
C VAL A 39 35.74 -2.67 -9.45
N VAL A 40 34.72 -2.35 -10.25
CA VAL A 40 33.32 -2.71 -9.94
C VAL A 40 32.98 -4.03 -10.63
N GLY A 41 33.34 -5.13 -9.98
CA GLY A 41 33.09 -6.49 -10.44
C GLY A 41 31.69 -6.71 -11.02
N ASP A 42 31.69 -7.06 -12.31
CA ASP A 42 30.66 -7.65 -13.16
C ASP A 42 29.38 -8.15 -12.45
N LYS A 43 28.42 -7.24 -12.34
CA LYS A 43 27.05 -7.53 -12.78
C LYS A 43 26.65 -6.45 -13.78
N TYR A 44 27.29 -6.46 -14.94
CA TYR A 44 26.79 -5.69 -16.07
C TYR A 44 25.46 -6.30 -16.49
N PHE A 45 24.38 -5.62 -16.12
CA PHE A 45 23.07 -5.91 -16.66
C PHE A 45 23.16 -5.89 -18.19
N ASN A 46 22.63 -6.92 -18.84
CA ASN A 46 22.56 -6.96 -20.29
C ASN A 46 21.83 -5.70 -20.79
N LYS A 47 22.15 -5.17 -21.99
CA LYS A 47 21.48 -3.98 -22.55
C LYS A 47 19.96 -4.12 -22.52
N ILE A 48 19.47 -5.34 -22.75
CA ILE A 48 18.05 -5.70 -22.65
C ILE A 48 17.52 -5.55 -21.22
N GLU A 49 18.29 -5.96 -20.21
CA GLU A 49 17.90 -5.83 -18.80
C GLU A 49 17.87 -4.36 -18.36
N ILE A 50 18.82 -3.54 -18.83
CA ILE A 50 18.84 -2.09 -18.57
C ILE A 50 17.60 -1.44 -19.20
N GLU A 51 17.29 -1.74 -20.46
CA GLU A 51 16.12 -1.22 -21.16
C GLU A 51 14.81 -1.67 -20.48
N LEU A 52 14.76 -2.91 -19.99
CA LEU A 52 13.61 -3.45 -19.26
C LEU A 52 13.46 -2.76 -17.90
N ILE A 53 14.55 -2.48 -17.18
CA ILE A 53 14.56 -1.72 -15.93
C ILE A 53 14.10 -0.27 -16.17
N GLU A 54 14.58 0.40 -17.22
CA GLU A 54 14.15 1.76 -17.58
C GLU A 54 12.67 1.81 -17.95
N LYS A 55 12.19 0.84 -18.74
CA LYS A 55 10.78 0.74 -19.09
C LYS A 55 9.89 0.50 -17.86
N LEU A 56 10.35 -0.32 -16.92
CA LEU A 56 9.66 -0.53 -15.65
C LEU A 56 9.75 0.70 -14.74
N ARG A 57 10.82 1.50 -14.82
CA ARG A 57 11.03 2.70 -14.01
C ARG A 57 9.97 3.77 -14.29
N HIS A 58 9.61 3.98 -15.55
CA HIS A 58 8.64 5.03 -15.96
C HIS A 58 7.19 4.57 -16.02
N LYS A 59 6.90 3.28 -15.77
CA LYS A 59 5.55 2.73 -15.81
C LYS A 59 4.66 3.36 -14.73
N LEU A 60 3.53 3.94 -15.14
CA LEU A 60 2.46 4.34 -14.22
C LEU A 60 1.88 3.08 -13.55
N ARG A 61 2.00 2.98 -12.23
CA ARG A 61 1.48 1.86 -11.45
C ARG A 61 0.19 2.26 -10.76
N LEU A 62 -0.92 1.64 -11.14
CA LEU A 62 -2.20 1.76 -10.45
C LEU A 62 -2.59 0.39 -9.90
N PHE A 63 -3.17 0.34 -8.70
CA PHE A 63 -3.57 -0.88 -8.01
C PHE A 63 -2.41 -1.84 -7.64
N ASP A 64 -1.17 -1.35 -7.65
CA ASP A 64 0.04 -2.14 -7.35
C ASP A 64 0.89 -1.48 -6.26
N PRO A 65 0.49 -1.64 -4.97
CA PRO A 65 1.24 -1.03 -3.87
C PRO A 65 2.59 -1.68 -3.63
N GLN A 66 2.76 -2.97 -3.96
CA GLN A 66 4.05 -3.65 -3.85
C GLN A 66 5.03 -3.11 -4.89
N GLY A 67 4.59 -2.90 -6.13
CA GLY A 67 5.41 -2.25 -7.15
C GLY A 67 5.87 -0.86 -6.72
N ILE A 68 4.99 -0.01 -6.18
CA ILE A 68 5.39 1.30 -5.66
C ILE A 68 6.43 1.16 -4.53
N TYR A 69 6.25 0.19 -3.63
CA TYR A 69 7.19 -0.06 -2.54
C TYR A 69 8.57 -0.49 -3.03
N THR A 70 8.64 -1.45 -3.95
CA THR A 70 9.91 -1.95 -4.53
C THR A 70 10.67 -0.86 -5.25
N PHE A 71 9.97 0.07 -5.91
CA PHE A 71 10.54 1.14 -6.70
C PHE A 71 10.49 2.51 -5.98
N ARG A 72 10.62 2.50 -4.63
CA ARG A 72 10.51 3.71 -3.79
C ARG A 72 11.57 4.79 -4.04
N ASP A 73 12.73 4.39 -4.54
CA ASP A 73 13.88 5.29 -4.76
C ASP A 73 13.82 5.98 -6.14
N ILE A 74 12.85 5.61 -6.97
CA ILE A 74 12.64 6.21 -8.28
C ILE A 74 11.78 7.47 -8.17
N GLU A 75 12.16 8.50 -8.92
CA GLU A 75 11.36 9.72 -9.00
C GLU A 75 10.01 9.45 -9.68
N ILE A 76 8.94 9.72 -8.95
CA ILE A 76 7.60 9.78 -9.51
C ILE A 76 7.42 11.17 -10.13
N GLY A 77 7.18 11.21 -11.43
CA GLY A 77 6.94 12.45 -12.17
C GLY A 77 5.68 13.18 -11.68
N TYR A 78 5.63 14.50 -11.83
CA TYR A 78 4.52 15.33 -11.37
C TYR A 78 3.16 14.90 -11.96
N GLY A 79 3.11 14.61 -13.28
CA GLY A 79 1.88 14.14 -13.93
C GLY A 79 1.36 12.83 -13.33
N GLN A 80 2.24 11.87 -13.05
CA GLN A 80 1.87 10.61 -12.38
C GLN A 80 1.40 10.86 -10.95
N SER A 81 2.05 11.76 -10.23
CA SER A 81 1.63 12.15 -8.88
C SER A 81 0.23 12.77 -8.85
N ILE A 82 -0.14 13.57 -9.86
CA ILE A 82 -1.50 14.12 -9.99
C ILE A 82 -2.51 13.00 -10.22
N ILE A 83 -2.21 12.03 -11.08
CA ILE A 83 -3.09 10.86 -11.32
C ILE A 83 -3.28 10.07 -10.02
N HIS A 84 -2.21 9.83 -9.25
CA HIS A 84 -2.31 9.19 -7.95
C HIS A 84 -3.14 9.99 -6.95
N LEU A 85 -3.01 11.32 -6.94
CA LEU A 85 -3.80 12.18 -6.08
C LEU A 85 -5.29 12.11 -6.45
N CYS A 86 -5.64 12.25 -7.74
CA CYS A 86 -7.02 12.13 -8.20
C CYS A 86 -7.60 10.77 -7.84
N SER A 87 -6.84 9.69 -8.06
CA SER A 87 -7.27 8.35 -7.71
C SER A 87 -7.43 8.15 -6.19
N LEU A 88 -6.54 8.74 -5.39
CA LEU A 88 -6.64 8.72 -3.94
C LEU A 88 -7.92 9.42 -3.48
N LEU A 89 -8.22 10.60 -4.02
CA LEU A 89 -9.44 11.35 -3.70
C LEU A 89 -10.70 10.56 -4.06
N LEU A 90 -10.72 9.90 -5.23
CA LEU A 90 -11.84 9.03 -5.62
C LEU A 90 -11.98 7.81 -4.68
N SER A 91 -10.86 7.19 -4.29
CA SER A 91 -10.92 6.07 -3.35
C SER A 91 -11.42 6.50 -1.97
N LEU A 92 -10.99 7.67 -1.49
CA LEU A 92 -11.41 8.23 -0.21
C LEU A 92 -12.87 8.67 -0.23
N SER A 93 -13.35 9.28 -1.32
CA SER A 93 -14.76 9.66 -1.43
C SER A 93 -15.67 8.43 -1.42
N TYR A 94 -15.29 7.37 -2.13
CA TYR A 94 -16.03 6.10 -2.12
C TYR A 94 -16.05 5.46 -0.72
N ILE A 95 -14.89 5.37 -0.05
CA ILE A 95 -14.81 4.86 1.32
C ILE A 95 -15.67 5.71 2.25
N THR A 96 -15.57 7.04 2.18
CA THR A 96 -16.34 7.94 3.06
C THR A 96 -17.84 7.80 2.84
N PHE A 97 -18.29 7.71 1.58
CA PHE A 97 -19.69 7.47 1.25
C PHE A 97 -20.19 6.13 1.81
N TYR A 98 -19.39 5.07 1.66
CA TYR A 98 -19.71 3.76 2.22
C TYR A 98 -19.76 3.79 3.75
N LEU A 99 -18.77 4.41 4.41
CA LEU A 99 -18.74 4.56 5.87
C LEU A 99 -19.95 5.36 6.38
N TYR A 100 -20.32 6.44 5.71
CA TYR A 100 -21.49 7.23 6.06
C TYR A 100 -22.77 6.42 5.92
N GLY A 101 -22.95 5.70 4.80
CA GLY A 101 -24.07 4.79 4.59
C GLY A 101 -24.15 3.73 5.68
N LEU A 102 -23.01 3.13 6.05
CA LEU A 102 -22.95 2.14 7.11
C LEU A 102 -23.34 2.77 8.45
N ILE A 103 -22.79 3.92 8.83
CA ILE A 103 -23.13 4.62 10.09
C ILE A 103 -24.63 4.93 10.17
N VAL A 104 -25.23 5.45 9.09
CA VAL A 104 -26.66 5.75 9.04
C VAL A 104 -27.50 4.47 9.14
N MET A 105 -27.12 3.43 8.40
CA MET A 105 -27.75 2.10 8.46
C MET A 105 -27.49 1.37 9.77
N THR A 106 -26.51 1.85 10.57
CA THR A 106 -26.16 1.23 11.86
C THR A 106 -26.85 1.77 13.10
N ASN A 107 -27.60 2.84 12.94
CA ASN A 107 -28.43 3.42 13.99
C ASN A 107 -29.94 3.39 13.67
N PRO A 108 -30.54 2.29 13.16
CA PRO A 108 -31.96 2.08 13.34
C PRO A 108 -32.12 1.57 14.78
N ASP A 109 -32.15 2.51 15.71
CA ASP A 109 -32.57 2.18 17.07
C ASP A 109 -34.07 1.85 16.99
N GLU A 110 -34.39 0.57 16.80
CA GLU A 110 -35.77 0.12 16.88
C GLU A 110 -36.18 0.11 18.35
N MET A 111 -37.21 0.88 18.68
CA MET A 111 -37.74 0.93 20.03
C MET A 111 -38.58 -0.31 20.28
N VAL A 112 -38.03 -1.27 21.02
CA VAL A 112 -38.76 -2.47 21.45
C VAL A 112 -39.41 -2.20 22.81
N PRO A 113 -40.75 -2.21 22.91
CA PRO A 113 -41.44 -1.94 24.17
C PRO A 113 -40.96 -2.86 25.30
N GLY A 114 -40.51 -2.29 26.42
CA GLY A 114 -40.00 -3.03 27.59
C GLY A 114 -38.50 -3.40 27.53
N LEU A 115 -37.85 -3.27 26.38
CA LEU A 115 -36.41 -3.53 26.20
C LEU A 115 -35.62 -2.25 25.86
N GLY A 116 -36.31 -1.19 25.42
CA GLY A 116 -35.68 0.07 25.01
C GLY A 116 -35.26 0.03 23.55
N TYR A 117 -34.28 0.85 23.19
CA TYR A 117 -33.72 0.87 21.85
C TYR A 117 -32.78 -0.31 21.65
N VAL A 118 -33.06 -1.12 20.63
CA VAL A 118 -32.27 -2.30 20.27
C VAL A 118 -31.70 -2.08 18.88
N SER A 119 -30.40 -2.36 18.73
CA SER A 119 -29.68 -2.27 17.47
C SER A 119 -29.65 -3.64 16.80
N ASP A 120 -30.15 -3.72 15.57
CA ASP A 120 -30.17 -4.96 14.78
C ASP A 120 -28.81 -5.38 14.22
N ILE A 121 -27.74 -4.65 14.55
CA ILE A 121 -26.41 -4.96 14.05
C ILE A 121 -25.68 -5.93 14.93
N ASN A 122 -25.12 -6.93 14.25
CA ASN A 122 -24.24 -7.91 14.83
C ASN A 122 -23.02 -7.23 15.47
N VAL A 123 -22.77 -7.56 16.74
CA VAL A 123 -21.61 -7.08 17.50
C VAL A 123 -20.29 -7.40 16.79
N LEU A 124 -20.24 -8.54 16.09
CA LEU A 124 -19.10 -8.93 15.27
C LEU A 124 -18.80 -7.91 14.17
N ASP A 125 -19.82 -7.42 13.46
CA ASP A 125 -19.67 -6.44 12.39
C ASP A 125 -19.06 -5.14 12.93
N LYS A 126 -19.52 -4.69 14.10
CA LYS A 126 -18.97 -3.50 14.78
C LYS A 126 -17.49 -3.71 15.13
N LEU A 127 -17.14 -4.86 15.71
CA LEU A 127 -15.75 -5.16 16.09
C LEU A 127 -14.82 -5.23 14.88
N CYS A 128 -15.22 -5.92 13.82
CA CYS A 128 -14.44 -6.04 12.58
C CYS A 128 -14.26 -4.67 11.90
N PHE A 129 -15.32 -3.87 11.86
CA PHE A 129 -15.28 -2.49 11.36
C PHE A 129 -14.27 -1.62 12.13
N TYR A 130 -14.36 -1.60 13.46
CA TYR A 130 -13.42 -0.83 14.30
C TYR A 130 -11.99 -1.32 14.15
N PHE A 131 -11.78 -2.64 14.06
CA PHE A 131 -10.46 -3.20 13.80
C PHE A 131 -9.86 -2.67 12.49
N ILE A 132 -10.61 -2.72 11.38
CA ILE A 132 -10.16 -2.23 10.07
C ILE A 132 -9.84 -0.74 10.14
N LEU A 133 -10.68 0.05 10.79
CA LEU A 133 -10.50 1.50 10.93
C LEU A 133 -9.22 1.80 11.72
N ILE A 134 -9.07 1.24 12.92
CA ILE A 134 -7.91 1.45 13.79
C ILE A 134 -6.62 0.96 13.11
N PHE A 135 -6.66 -0.21 12.46
CA PHE A 135 -5.52 -0.76 11.74
C PHE A 135 -5.09 0.13 10.59
N THR A 136 -6.05 0.60 9.78
CA THR A 136 -5.79 1.49 8.64
C THR A 136 -5.19 2.82 9.09
N PHE A 137 -5.78 3.47 10.10
CA PHE A 137 -5.21 4.70 10.67
C PHE A 137 -3.80 4.48 11.23
N SER A 138 -3.59 3.37 11.93
CA SER A 138 -2.27 3.00 12.47
C SER A 138 -1.23 2.81 11.37
N LYS A 139 -1.60 2.19 10.24
CA LYS A 139 -0.74 2.01 9.07
C LYS A 139 -0.46 3.33 8.36
N ILE A 140 -1.47 4.17 8.12
CA ILE A 140 -1.28 5.51 7.53
C ILE A 140 -0.33 6.35 8.39
N LYS A 141 -0.49 6.31 9.72
CA LYS A 141 0.42 6.99 10.66
C LYS A 141 1.85 6.45 10.61
N LYS A 142 2.04 5.17 10.29
CA LYS A 142 3.39 4.62 10.03
C LYS A 142 3.95 5.16 8.73
N LEU A 143 3.15 5.22 7.66
CA LEU A 143 3.57 5.71 6.35
C LEU A 143 4.04 7.18 6.40
N THR A 144 3.36 8.03 7.16
CA THR A 144 3.78 9.44 7.32
C THR A 144 5.16 9.57 7.96
N LYS A 145 5.55 8.63 8.83
CA LYS A 145 6.87 8.57 9.50
C LYS A 145 7.98 7.96 8.66
N VAL A 146 7.66 7.26 7.57
CA VAL A 146 8.69 6.67 6.69
C VAL A 146 9.52 7.80 6.07
N LYS A 147 10.83 7.72 6.26
CA LYS A 147 11.82 8.56 5.56
C LYS A 147 12.19 7.84 4.27
N VAL A 148 11.66 8.35 3.18
CA VAL A 148 12.13 8.04 1.83
C VAL A 148 12.99 9.23 1.40
N GLY A 149 13.90 9.05 0.44
CA GLY A 149 14.83 10.10 -0.01
C GLY A 149 14.15 11.37 -0.55
N LYS A 150 14.75 12.03 -1.54
CA LYS A 150 14.34 13.37 -2.03
C LYS A 150 12.85 13.50 -2.41
N TYR A 151 12.16 12.42 -2.75
CA TYR A 151 10.78 12.41 -3.28
C TYR A 151 9.72 11.89 -2.29
N SER A 152 9.94 12.07 -0.98
CA SER A 152 9.15 11.42 0.07
C SER A 152 7.63 11.65 0.00
N ILE A 153 7.18 12.84 -0.42
CA ILE A 153 5.74 13.16 -0.47
C ILE A 153 5.05 12.45 -1.63
N ARG A 154 5.64 12.50 -2.84
CA ARG A 154 5.06 11.87 -4.04
C ARG A 154 4.97 10.36 -3.88
N TYR A 155 6.02 9.76 -3.30
CA TYR A 155 6.01 8.35 -2.93
C TYR A 155 4.87 8.01 -1.98
N LYS A 156 4.70 8.77 -0.88
CA LYS A 156 3.64 8.51 0.11
C LYS A 156 2.25 8.60 -0.52
N ILE A 157 2.02 9.60 -1.39
CA ILE A 157 0.76 9.74 -2.12
C ILE A 157 0.53 8.55 -3.05
N ALA A 158 1.53 8.18 -3.84
CA ALA A 158 1.43 7.07 -4.79
C ALA A 158 1.18 5.72 -4.08
N LEU A 159 1.88 5.47 -2.97
CA LEU A 159 1.73 4.26 -2.19
C LEU A 159 0.36 4.20 -1.52
N CYS A 160 -0.11 5.33 -0.99
CA CYS A 160 -1.43 5.43 -0.37
C CYS A 160 -2.54 5.18 -1.41
N ALA A 161 -2.48 5.88 -2.54
CA ALA A 161 -3.42 5.73 -3.64
C ALA A 161 -3.50 4.28 -4.12
N ASN A 162 -2.36 3.67 -4.43
CA ASN A 162 -2.30 2.30 -4.92
C ASN A 162 -2.84 1.28 -3.91
N SER A 163 -2.56 1.48 -2.62
CA SER A 163 -3.02 0.55 -1.59
C SER A 163 -4.53 0.65 -1.37
N LEU A 164 -5.08 1.85 -1.26
CA LEU A 164 -6.53 2.02 -1.11
C LEU A 164 -7.30 1.57 -2.35
N ASN A 165 -6.80 1.90 -3.54
CA ASN A 165 -7.33 1.38 -4.80
C ASN A 165 -7.34 -0.14 -4.83
N ARG A 166 -6.26 -0.78 -4.35
CA ARG A 166 -6.15 -2.23 -4.34
C ARG A 166 -7.13 -2.87 -3.34
N VAL A 167 -7.31 -2.27 -2.17
CA VAL A 167 -8.35 -2.69 -1.21
C VAL A 167 -9.73 -2.62 -1.86
N LEU A 168 -10.08 -1.51 -2.50
CA LEU A 168 -11.36 -1.35 -3.18
C LEU A 168 -11.56 -2.37 -4.32
N LEU A 169 -10.52 -2.59 -5.12
CA LEU A 169 -10.57 -3.57 -6.21
C LEU A 169 -10.79 -5.00 -5.68
N ASP A 170 -10.11 -5.39 -4.61
CA ASP A 170 -10.24 -6.73 -4.05
C ASP A 170 -11.59 -6.90 -3.31
N ILE A 171 -12.12 -5.86 -2.67
CA ILE A 171 -13.51 -5.84 -2.15
C ILE A 171 -14.52 -5.96 -3.30
N PHE A 172 -14.32 -5.24 -4.41
CA PHE A 172 -15.21 -5.32 -5.57
C PHE A 172 -15.23 -6.73 -6.18
N LYS A 173 -14.08 -7.41 -6.24
CA LYS A 173 -14.02 -8.82 -6.66
C LYS A 173 -14.78 -9.74 -5.69
N LEU A 174 -14.68 -9.50 -4.38
CA LEU A 174 -15.43 -10.24 -3.39
C LEU A 174 -16.94 -10.05 -3.57
N MET A 175 -17.39 -8.81 -3.79
CA MET A 175 -18.80 -8.51 -4.09
C MET A 175 -19.29 -9.24 -5.34
N ILE A 176 -18.51 -9.25 -6.41
CA ILE A 176 -18.84 -10.00 -7.64
C ILE A 176 -18.95 -11.51 -7.34
N LEU A 177 -18.01 -12.06 -6.57
CA LEU A 177 -18.04 -13.47 -6.18
C LEU A 177 -19.31 -13.80 -5.38
N MET A 178 -19.65 -12.98 -4.38
CA MET A 178 -20.86 -13.14 -3.57
C MET A 178 -22.14 -13.02 -4.41
N PHE A 179 -22.14 -12.11 -5.39
CA PHE A 179 -23.23 -11.98 -6.36
C PHE A 179 -23.40 -13.27 -7.18
N PHE A 180 -22.32 -13.85 -7.71
CA PHE A 180 -22.38 -15.10 -8.45
C PHE A 180 -22.86 -16.27 -7.58
N ILE A 181 -22.38 -16.40 -6.34
CA ILE A 181 -22.84 -17.44 -5.40
C ILE A 181 -24.35 -17.30 -5.19
N THR A 182 -24.81 -16.09 -4.87
CA THR A 182 -26.23 -15.77 -4.68
C THR A 182 -27.06 -16.13 -5.93
N PHE A 183 -26.58 -15.72 -7.10
CA PHE A 183 -27.24 -15.99 -8.38
C PHE A 183 -27.34 -17.49 -8.65
N THR A 184 -26.26 -18.26 -8.47
CA THR A 184 -26.29 -19.73 -8.66
C THR A 184 -27.26 -20.42 -7.71
N TYR A 185 -27.38 -19.95 -6.47
CA TYR A 185 -28.34 -20.49 -5.50
C TYR A 185 -29.79 -20.30 -5.91
N THR A 186 -30.11 -19.20 -6.61
CA THR A 186 -31.47 -18.95 -7.12
C THR A 186 -31.88 -19.83 -8.30
N TYR A 187 -30.94 -20.58 -8.91
CA TYR A 187 -31.26 -21.61 -9.91
C TYR A 187 -31.68 -22.94 -9.30
N THR A 188 -31.58 -23.09 -7.98
CA THR A 188 -32.08 -24.28 -7.29
C THR A 188 -33.60 -24.29 -7.39
N PRO A 189 -34.23 -25.38 -7.88
CA PRO A 189 -35.68 -25.50 -7.83
C PRO A 189 -36.14 -25.31 -6.38
N ASP A 190 -37.20 -24.55 -6.18
CA ASP A 190 -37.84 -24.22 -4.90
C ASP A 190 -37.26 -23.06 -4.08
N ILE A 191 -36.21 -22.36 -4.54
CA ILE A 191 -35.67 -21.19 -3.84
C ILE A 191 -35.89 -19.90 -4.63
N THR A 192 -36.79 -19.05 -4.16
CA THR A 192 -36.95 -17.70 -4.71
C THR A 192 -35.88 -16.74 -4.17
N PRO A 193 -35.52 -15.67 -4.91
CA PRO A 193 -34.57 -14.67 -4.45
C PRO A 193 -34.94 -14.05 -3.09
N SER A 194 -36.24 -13.87 -2.80
CA SER A 194 -36.72 -13.32 -1.54
C SER A 194 -36.49 -14.25 -0.34
N ILE A 195 -36.66 -15.56 -0.53
CA ILE A 195 -36.34 -16.56 0.50
C ILE A 195 -34.83 -16.57 0.77
N LEU A 196 -34.02 -16.49 -0.28
CA LEU A 196 -32.57 -16.47 -0.16
C LEU A 196 -32.07 -15.25 0.62
N ILE A 197 -32.61 -14.06 0.33
CA ILE A 197 -32.32 -12.82 1.07
C ILE A 197 -32.71 -12.98 2.55
N LYS A 198 -33.84 -13.63 2.85
CA LYS A 198 -34.28 -13.84 4.23
C LYS A 198 -33.36 -14.81 4.99
N ILE A 199 -32.88 -15.87 4.34
CA ILE A 199 -31.89 -16.80 4.90
C ILE A 199 -30.55 -16.09 5.14
N TYR A 200 -30.15 -15.21 4.22
CA TYR A 200 -28.93 -14.43 4.33
C TYR A 200 -28.99 -13.39 5.45
N LEU A 201 -30.14 -12.72 5.63
CA LEU A 201 -30.27 -11.64 6.61
C LEU A 201 -30.54 -12.15 8.03
N ASN A 202 -31.28 -13.25 8.21
CA ASN A 202 -31.85 -13.64 9.52
C ASN A 202 -31.61 -15.11 9.89
N GLY A 203 -30.46 -15.67 9.51
CA GLY A 203 -30.14 -17.07 9.80
C GLY A 203 -28.69 -17.29 10.21
N VAL A 204 -28.44 -18.43 10.88
CA VAL A 204 -27.08 -18.90 11.26
C VAL A 204 -26.13 -18.96 10.05
N VAL A 205 -26.69 -19.25 8.86
CA VAL A 205 -25.95 -19.24 7.59
C VAL A 205 -25.49 -17.82 7.24
N GLY A 206 -26.35 -16.81 7.41
CA GLY A 206 -26.01 -15.40 7.24
C GLY A 206 -24.88 -14.94 8.16
N ASP A 207 -24.97 -15.28 9.45
CA ASP A 207 -23.91 -14.97 10.43
C ASP A 207 -22.57 -15.64 10.06
N THR A 208 -22.62 -16.88 9.60
CA THR A 208 -21.42 -17.63 9.17
C THR A 208 -20.79 -16.99 7.94
N ILE A 209 -21.61 -16.60 6.96
CA ILE A 209 -21.15 -15.93 5.75
C ILE A 209 -20.56 -14.56 6.08
N SER A 210 -21.23 -13.77 6.93
CA SER A 210 -20.72 -12.47 7.40
C SER A 210 -19.36 -12.63 8.07
N PHE A 211 -19.21 -13.61 8.97
CA PHE A 211 -17.92 -13.89 9.62
C PHE A 211 -16.80 -14.20 8.61
N ILE A 212 -17.08 -15.06 7.62
CA ILE A 212 -16.11 -15.40 6.57
C ILE A 212 -15.78 -14.17 5.73
N GLU A 213 -16.77 -13.37 5.36
CA GLU A 213 -16.61 -12.14 4.59
C GLU A 213 -15.69 -11.16 5.33
N TRP A 214 -15.94 -10.92 6.62
CA TRP A 214 -15.07 -10.09 7.45
C TRP A 214 -13.65 -10.60 7.54
N LEU A 215 -13.46 -11.91 7.67
CA LEU A 215 -12.13 -12.53 7.70
C LEU A 215 -11.38 -12.25 6.38
N ILE A 216 -12.04 -12.42 5.24
CA ILE A 216 -11.46 -12.12 3.92
C ILE A 216 -11.12 -10.63 3.79
N ILE A 217 -12.03 -9.73 4.19
CA ILE A 217 -11.81 -8.28 4.15
C ILE A 217 -10.60 -7.90 5.02
N ILE A 218 -10.50 -8.44 6.23
CA ILE A 218 -9.36 -8.22 7.13
C ILE A 218 -8.06 -8.66 6.45
N ILE A 219 -8.03 -9.84 5.82
CA ILE A 219 -6.84 -10.32 5.09
C ILE A 219 -6.48 -9.36 3.96
N ILE A 220 -7.46 -8.91 3.17
CA ILE A 220 -7.26 -7.95 2.08
C ILE A 220 -6.61 -6.67 2.61
N VAL A 221 -7.18 -6.08 3.66
CA VAL A 221 -6.68 -4.83 4.26
C VAL A 221 -5.27 -5.01 4.82
N VAL A 222 -5.03 -6.07 5.62
CA VAL A 222 -3.73 -6.34 6.24
C VAL A 222 -2.65 -6.56 5.20
N ARG A 223 -2.92 -7.38 4.18
CA ARG A 223 -1.98 -7.68 3.09
C ARG A 223 -1.67 -6.45 2.26
N THR A 224 -2.69 -5.66 1.93
CA THR A 224 -2.53 -4.51 1.03
C THR A 224 -1.82 -3.35 1.70
N LEU A 225 -2.07 -3.11 2.99
CA LEU A 225 -1.41 -2.07 3.79
C LEU A 225 -0.09 -2.53 4.43
N LYS A 226 0.37 -3.75 4.14
CA LYS A 226 1.66 -4.26 4.61
C LYS A 226 2.82 -3.27 4.33
N PRO A 227 2.96 -2.66 3.13
CA PRO A 227 4.07 -1.78 2.80
C PRO A 227 4.17 -0.47 3.61
N PHE A 228 3.10 -0.05 4.30
CA PHE A 228 3.02 1.26 4.96
C PHE A 228 3.95 1.45 6.18
N GLY A 229 4.74 0.46 6.57
CA GLY A 229 5.66 0.56 7.70
C GLY A 229 6.98 -0.17 7.52
N GLU A 230 7.21 -0.77 6.35
CA GLU A 230 8.49 -1.37 6.03
C GLU A 230 9.42 -0.22 5.64
N GLY A 231 10.30 0.18 6.56
CA GLY A 231 11.33 1.17 6.24
C GLY A 231 12.23 0.68 5.11
N ALA A 232 13.14 1.54 4.64
CA ALA A 232 14.24 1.03 3.84
C ALA A 232 14.98 -0.03 4.65
N ALA A 233 15.02 -1.27 4.15
CA ALA A 233 16.06 -2.21 4.55
C ALA A 233 17.38 -1.45 4.32
N LYS A 234 18.09 -1.20 5.42
CA LYS A 234 19.43 -0.63 5.39
C LYS A 234 20.36 -1.59 4.67
#